data_AF-A0A7S0ZNI3-F1
#
_entry.id   AF-A0A7S0ZNI3-F1
#
_cell.length_a   1.000
_cell.length_b   1.000
_cell.length_c   1.000
_cell.angle_alpha   90.00
_cell.angle_beta   90.00
_cell.angle_gamma   90.00
#
_symmetry.space_group_name_H-M   'P 1'
#
loop_
_entity.id
_entity.type
_entity.pdbx_description
1 polymer ?
#
loop_
_entity_poly.entity_id
_entity_poly.type
_entity_poly.pdbx_seq_one_letter_code
_entity_poly.pdbx_strand_id
1 'polypeptide(L)'
;MAQLAVPELSLWGLLARIQEIERLKSDVAHPDEEQQALISTEGAVKKAAAEQLATAATSGLSHKEKNTARIFLQAQLKAVSADAPNAAARKAKLNELLKGVEEAPAADDPVHVRKAREALRRIEKDYKEVHETYEKWEKGKARFKSVDELTSMKRSHDDLQKGLDQAQRHLEAELQSRTGTGAAPPTVSAASKPKPKVAQSSGATSCPSSRSPPAKAPTRSQQARPPPPPSNEAARRAQMASQFWEPVVEEEADRPVVPKPKRAQKPAEPAEPEPFLSYQCTCKAIAQVMGCSEKQAKEVGSSVSELREQFEVEAWQQVSALSVEIEKKQKEQEREREKRRMEAALARKADEHGPTVVAAPVPAAARQVAEKVPPKQPPKAKAKPKTAPPKSSSIAGLAHHNRFGNLDDDDDEGGWWTVQK
;
A
#
# COMPACT_ATOMS: atom_id res chain seq x y z
N MET A 1 4.61 9.24 10.66
CA MET A 1 3.14 9.24 10.51
C MET A 1 2.60 10.29 11.46
N ALA A 2 1.43 10.89 11.19
CA ALA A 2 0.82 11.82 12.15
C ALA A 2 0.65 11.14 13.51
N GLN A 3 1.06 11.80 14.59
CA GLN A 3 0.93 11.25 15.94
C GLN A 3 -0.54 11.39 16.39
N LEU A 4 -1.22 10.26 16.65
CA LEU A 4 -2.61 10.25 17.10
C LEU A 4 -2.78 11.04 18.40
N ALA A 5 -3.87 11.80 18.51
CA ALA A 5 -4.16 12.57 19.71
C ALA A 5 -4.56 11.63 20.87
N VAL A 6 -4.21 12.02 22.11
CA VAL A 6 -4.51 11.23 23.31
C VAL A 6 -5.97 10.72 23.42
N PRO A 7 -7.03 11.50 23.13
CA PRO A 7 -8.41 10.99 23.18
C PRO A 7 -8.77 9.99 22.06
N GLU A 8 -7.99 9.93 20.98
CA GLU A 8 -8.17 9.00 19.86
C GLU A 8 -7.51 7.64 20.11
N LEU A 9 -6.60 7.55 21.09
CA LEU A 9 -5.87 6.31 21.40
C LEU A 9 -6.75 5.29 22.14
N SER A 10 -6.76 4.05 21.64
CA SER A 10 -7.37 2.88 22.28
C SER A 10 -6.67 2.55 23.60
N LEU A 11 -7.21 1.65 24.43
CA LEU A 11 -6.49 1.25 25.64
C LEU A 11 -5.14 0.61 25.28
N TRP A 12 -5.09 -0.12 24.16
CA TRP A 12 -3.83 -0.67 23.64
C TRP A 12 -2.87 0.44 23.17
N GLY A 13 -3.37 1.44 22.44
CA GLY A 13 -2.59 2.59 21.98
C GLY A 13 -2.05 3.45 23.12
N LEU A 14 -2.85 3.70 24.15
CA LEU A 14 -2.44 4.43 25.36
C LEU A 14 -1.35 3.69 26.14
N LEU A 15 -1.50 2.38 26.35
CA LEU A 15 -0.49 1.58 27.05
C LEU A 15 0.83 1.50 26.26
N ALA A 16 0.78 1.36 24.93
CA ALA A 16 1.95 1.44 24.08
C ALA A 16 2.63 2.82 24.13
N ARG A 17 1.84 3.91 24.13
CA ARG A 17 2.33 5.29 24.28
C ARG A 17 3.00 5.54 25.63
N ILE A 18 2.53 4.92 26.72
CA ILE A 18 3.21 4.96 28.03
C ILE A 18 4.57 4.26 27.95
N GLN A 19 4.63 3.06 27.37
CA GLN A 19 5.88 2.31 27.23
C GLN A 19 6.91 3.05 26.37
N GLU A 20 6.48 3.71 25.29
CA GLU A 20 7.36 4.52 24.45
C GLU A 20 7.89 5.77 25.18
N ILE A 21 7.05 6.45 25.98
CA ILE A 21 7.51 7.56 26.83
C ILE A 21 8.51 7.08 27.88
N GLU A 22 8.27 5.92 28.51
CA GLU A 22 9.18 5.35 29.50
C GLU A 22 10.52 4.95 28.86
N ARG A 23 10.50 4.40 27.63
CA ARG A 23 11.70 4.11 26.81
C ARG A 23 12.48 5.36 26.41
N LEU A 24 11.81 6.39 25.90
CA LEU A 24 12.47 7.65 25.52
C LEU A 24 13.15 8.32 26.72
N LYS A 25 12.55 8.21 27.91
CA LYS A 25 13.11 8.76 29.17
C LYS A 25 14.24 7.92 29.77
N SER A 26 14.42 6.66 29.38
CA SER A 26 15.56 5.83 29.81
C SER A 26 16.70 5.82 28.79
N ASP A 27 16.36 5.76 27.50
CA ASP A 27 17.32 5.41 26.43
C ASP A 27 17.86 6.65 25.70
N VAL A 28 17.16 7.79 25.74
CA VAL A 28 17.51 9.00 24.97
C VAL A 28 17.88 10.15 25.90
N ALA A 29 19.19 10.40 26.04
CA ALA A 29 19.70 11.48 26.91
C ALA A 29 19.31 12.89 26.44
N HIS A 30 19.13 13.08 25.14
CA HIS A 30 18.76 14.35 24.50
C HIS A 30 17.64 14.11 23.47
N PRO A 31 16.37 14.03 23.90
CA PRO A 31 15.25 13.86 22.98
C PRO A 31 15.11 15.05 22.03
N ASP A 32 14.73 14.78 20.78
CA ASP A 32 14.37 15.81 19.81
C ASP A 32 13.02 16.49 20.16
N GLU A 33 12.61 17.49 19.39
CA GLU A 33 11.37 18.24 19.66
C GLU A 33 10.10 17.38 19.58
N GLU A 34 10.02 16.41 18.65
CA GLU A 34 8.89 15.48 18.57
C GLU A 34 8.86 14.52 19.75
N GLN A 35 10.03 14.02 20.17
CA GLN A 35 10.19 13.14 21.33
C GLN A 35 9.89 13.88 22.64
N GLN A 36 10.31 15.14 22.77
CA GLN A 36 10.04 15.96 23.94
C GLN A 36 8.57 16.40 24.02
N ALA A 37 7.94 16.69 22.89
CA ALA A 37 6.49 16.90 22.81
C ALA A 37 5.72 15.62 23.20
N LEU A 38 6.17 14.45 22.75
CA LEU A 38 5.65 13.14 23.15
C LEU A 38 5.77 12.91 24.66
N ILE A 39 6.97 13.06 25.23
CA ILE A 39 7.22 12.96 26.69
C ILE A 39 6.30 13.91 27.46
N SER A 40 6.05 15.12 26.95
CA SER A 40 5.16 16.09 27.57
C SER A 40 3.69 15.64 27.63
N THR A 41 3.27 14.65 26.83
CA THR A 41 1.93 14.04 26.91
C THR A 41 1.77 13.03 28.05
N GLU A 42 2.84 12.65 28.78
CA GLU A 42 2.83 11.57 29.78
C GLU A 42 1.66 11.65 30.78
N GLY A 43 1.42 12.83 31.35
CA GLY A 43 0.34 13.04 32.32
C GLY A 43 -1.06 12.84 31.72
N ALA A 44 -1.26 13.29 30.48
CA ALA A 44 -2.53 13.13 29.75
C ALA A 44 -2.76 11.66 29.36
N VAL A 45 -1.73 10.98 28.84
CA VAL A 45 -1.81 9.56 28.46
C VAL A 45 -2.05 8.68 29.69
N LYS A 46 -1.32 8.89 30.79
CA LYS A 46 -1.51 8.13 32.05
C LYS A 46 -2.89 8.39 32.68
N LYS A 47 -3.43 9.61 32.57
CA LYS A 47 -4.81 9.92 32.97
C LYS A 47 -5.84 9.17 32.10
N ALA A 48 -5.75 9.30 30.78
CA ALA A 48 -6.67 8.65 29.84
C ALA A 48 -6.65 7.11 29.97
N ALA A 49 -5.46 6.53 30.20
CA ALA A 49 -5.33 5.08 30.44
C ALA A 49 -6.03 4.66 31.75
N ALA A 50 -5.86 5.42 32.83
CA ALA A 50 -6.54 5.16 34.10
C ALA A 50 -8.07 5.30 34.00
N GLU A 51 -8.56 6.27 33.23
CA GLU A 51 -9.98 6.47 32.96
C GLU A 51 -10.56 5.31 32.14
N GLN A 52 -9.91 4.89 31.03
CA GLN A 52 -10.36 3.74 30.23
C GLN A 52 -10.32 2.42 31.03
N LEU A 53 -9.29 2.21 31.87
CA LEU A 53 -9.20 1.05 32.76
C LEU A 53 -10.31 1.04 33.82
N ALA A 54 -10.68 2.19 34.38
CA ALA A 54 -11.79 2.29 35.34
C ALA A 54 -13.15 1.97 34.68
N THR A 55 -13.33 2.32 33.40
CA THR A 55 -14.54 1.96 32.63
C THR A 55 -14.53 0.54 32.03
N ALA A 56 -13.40 -0.17 32.05
CA ALA A 56 -13.24 -1.45 31.33
C ALA A 56 -14.31 -2.50 31.68
N ALA A 57 -14.73 -2.55 32.94
CA ALA A 57 -15.76 -3.48 33.41
C ALA A 57 -17.16 -3.22 32.80
N THR A 58 -17.45 -1.99 32.36
CA THR A 58 -18.75 -1.60 31.78
C THR A 58 -18.69 -1.39 30.27
N SER A 59 -17.56 -0.95 29.71
CA SER A 59 -17.37 -0.86 28.25
C SER A 59 -17.10 -2.20 27.58
N GLY A 60 -16.59 -3.17 28.35
CA GLY A 60 -15.87 -4.32 27.79
C GLY A 60 -14.50 -3.94 27.21
N LEU A 61 -13.72 -4.94 26.85
CA LEU A 61 -12.39 -4.81 26.23
C LEU A 61 -12.22 -5.81 25.10
N SER A 62 -11.51 -5.43 24.03
CA SER A 62 -11.06 -6.39 23.02
C SER A 62 -10.02 -7.36 23.62
N HIS A 63 -9.83 -8.53 22.99
CA HIS A 63 -8.88 -9.52 23.48
C HIS A 63 -7.44 -8.99 23.58
N LYS A 64 -7.00 -8.12 22.65
CA LYS A 64 -5.65 -7.51 22.69
C LYS A 64 -5.52 -6.53 23.85
N GLU A 65 -6.51 -5.65 24.04
CA GLU A 65 -6.53 -4.68 25.14
C GLU A 65 -6.55 -5.37 26.51
N LYS A 66 -7.42 -6.37 26.69
CA LYS A 66 -7.54 -7.14 27.94
C LYS A 66 -6.21 -7.82 28.32
N ASN A 67 -5.51 -8.40 27.34
CA ASN A 67 -4.21 -9.05 27.57
C ASN A 67 -3.11 -8.02 27.91
N THR A 68 -2.96 -6.96 27.10
CA THR A 68 -1.94 -5.92 27.35
C THR A 68 -2.19 -5.17 28.66
N ALA A 69 -3.45 -4.88 29.01
CA ALA A 69 -3.81 -4.26 30.28
C ALA A 69 -3.47 -5.16 31.48
N ARG A 70 -3.75 -6.47 31.41
CA ARG A 70 -3.33 -7.44 32.44
C ARG A 70 -1.81 -7.49 32.59
N ILE A 71 -1.05 -7.55 31.50
CA ILE A 71 0.42 -7.56 31.53
C ILE A 71 0.96 -6.26 32.15
N PHE A 72 0.44 -5.09 31.74
CA PHE A 72 0.83 -3.79 32.27
C PHE A 72 0.53 -3.65 33.77
N LEU A 73 -0.66 -4.04 34.23
CA LEU A 73 -1.04 -3.98 35.64
C LEU A 73 -0.22 -4.96 36.49
N GLN A 74 0.10 -6.16 35.97
CA GLN A 74 1.01 -7.10 36.64
C GLN A 74 2.45 -6.58 36.73
N ALA A 75 2.95 -5.88 35.70
CA ALA A 75 4.25 -5.22 35.75
C ALA A 75 4.26 -4.08 36.77
N GLN A 76 3.23 -3.22 36.77
CA GLN A 76 3.07 -2.15 37.76
C GLN A 76 2.98 -2.70 39.20
N LEU A 77 2.25 -3.79 39.44
CA LEU A 77 2.17 -4.45 40.76
C LEU A 77 3.54 -4.95 41.26
N LYS A 78 4.36 -5.53 40.38
CA LYS A 78 5.74 -5.95 40.68
C LYS A 78 6.66 -4.77 40.97
N ALA A 79 6.45 -3.64 40.29
CA ALA A 79 7.25 -2.42 40.44
C ALA A 79 6.92 -1.59 41.69
N VAL A 80 5.86 -1.89 42.45
CA VAL A 80 5.60 -1.22 43.74
C VAL A 80 6.47 -1.86 44.84
N SER A 81 7.57 -1.19 45.18
CA SER A 81 8.38 -1.51 46.37
C SER A 81 7.55 -1.55 47.66
N ALA A 82 8.00 -2.31 48.65
CA ALA A 82 7.28 -2.44 49.92
C ALA A 82 7.32 -1.13 50.73
N ASP A 83 8.44 -0.42 50.63
CA ASP A 83 8.86 0.70 51.48
C ASP A 83 8.34 2.05 50.98
N ALA A 84 7.68 2.09 49.82
CA ALA A 84 7.11 3.31 49.27
C ALA A 84 5.90 3.81 50.10
N PRO A 85 5.78 5.13 50.34
CA PRO A 85 4.58 5.67 50.98
C PRO A 85 3.34 5.31 50.16
N ASN A 86 2.29 4.84 50.85
CA ASN A 86 1.06 4.33 50.26
C ASN A 86 1.19 3.06 49.37
N ALA A 87 2.29 2.29 49.47
CA ALA A 87 2.49 1.04 48.71
C ALA A 87 1.30 0.06 48.80
N ALA A 88 0.73 -0.12 50.00
CA ALA A 88 -0.43 -0.98 50.22
C ALA A 88 -1.68 -0.48 49.47
N ALA A 89 -1.98 0.82 49.53
CA ALA A 89 -3.11 1.42 48.82
C ALA A 89 -2.92 1.37 47.29
N ARG A 90 -1.69 1.59 46.79
CA ARG A 90 -1.36 1.45 45.36
C ARG A 90 -1.53 0.00 44.89
N LYS A 91 -1.08 -0.99 45.67
CA LYS A 91 -1.29 -2.42 45.38
C LYS A 91 -2.77 -2.81 45.41
N ALA A 92 -3.55 -2.31 46.37
CA ALA A 92 -4.99 -2.52 46.41
C ALA A 92 -5.69 -1.99 45.14
N LYS A 93 -5.45 -0.73 44.76
CA LYS A 93 -6.04 -0.12 43.56
C LYS A 93 -5.60 -0.80 42.25
N LEU A 94 -4.34 -1.24 42.16
CA LEU A 94 -3.87 -1.99 40.99
C LEU A 94 -4.51 -3.39 40.90
N ASN A 95 -4.74 -4.07 42.02
CA ASN A 95 -5.47 -5.34 42.06
C ASN A 95 -6.97 -5.16 41.72
N GLU A 96 -7.59 -4.07 42.16
CA GLU A 96 -8.96 -3.69 41.81
C GLU A 96 -9.11 -3.47 40.29
N LEU A 97 -8.22 -2.68 39.68
CA LEU A 97 -8.19 -2.48 38.23
C LEU A 97 -7.88 -3.79 37.48
N LEU A 98 -6.99 -4.64 37.99
CA LEU A 98 -6.68 -5.94 37.38
C LEU A 98 -7.90 -6.87 37.43
N LYS A 99 -8.63 -6.93 38.55
CA LYS A 99 -9.90 -7.67 38.65
C LYS A 99 -10.93 -7.11 37.66
N GLY A 100 -11.07 -5.79 37.57
CA GLY A 100 -11.96 -5.13 36.60
C GLY A 100 -11.62 -5.48 35.15
N VAL A 101 -10.34 -5.53 34.79
CA VAL A 101 -9.86 -5.97 33.46
C VAL A 101 -10.11 -7.47 33.24
N GLU A 102 -9.96 -8.32 34.25
CA GLU A 102 -10.19 -9.76 34.14
C GLU A 102 -11.67 -10.14 34.09
N GLU A 103 -12.54 -9.41 34.78
CA GLU A 103 -14.00 -9.56 34.75
C GLU A 103 -14.67 -8.82 33.58
N ALA A 104 -13.98 -7.84 32.95
CA ALA A 104 -14.52 -7.08 31.81
C ALA A 104 -15.04 -8.00 30.68
N PRO A 105 -16.26 -7.77 30.16
CA PRO A 105 -16.81 -8.58 29.08
C PRO A 105 -15.95 -8.45 27.81
N ALA A 106 -15.90 -9.54 27.04
CA ALA A 106 -15.20 -9.54 25.76
C ALA A 106 -15.97 -8.67 24.75
N ALA A 107 -15.38 -7.55 24.36
CA ALA A 107 -15.90 -6.72 23.28
C ALA A 107 -15.40 -7.26 21.92
N ASP A 108 -16.27 -7.17 20.92
CA ASP A 108 -15.92 -7.44 19.53
C ASP A 108 -14.86 -6.41 19.04
N ASP A 109 -13.93 -6.82 18.19
CA ASP A 109 -12.98 -5.87 17.59
C ASP A 109 -13.73 -4.78 16.79
N PRO A 110 -13.33 -3.50 16.86
CA PRO A 110 -13.93 -2.43 16.07
C PRO A 110 -13.94 -2.71 14.56
N VAL A 111 -14.91 -2.13 13.83
CA VAL A 111 -15.12 -2.40 12.39
C VAL A 111 -13.88 -2.09 11.54
N HIS A 112 -13.11 -1.06 11.89
CA HIS A 112 -11.84 -0.73 11.23
C HIS A 112 -10.76 -1.80 11.47
N VAL A 113 -10.53 -2.20 12.73
CA VAL A 113 -9.65 -3.31 13.11
C VAL A 113 -10.04 -4.61 12.38
N ARG A 114 -11.33 -4.93 12.30
CA ARG A 114 -11.84 -6.11 11.59
C ARG A 114 -11.50 -6.08 10.10
N LYS A 115 -11.69 -4.94 9.44
CA LYS A 115 -11.31 -4.73 8.02
C LYS A 115 -9.80 -4.87 7.82
N ALA A 116 -8.99 -4.29 8.70
CA ALA A 116 -7.53 -4.40 8.62
C ALA A 116 -7.03 -5.84 8.83
N ARG A 117 -7.61 -6.59 9.78
CA ARG A 117 -7.32 -8.04 9.95
C ARG A 117 -7.73 -8.86 8.73
N GLU A 118 -8.84 -8.52 8.07
CA GLU A 118 -9.26 -9.20 6.85
C GLU A 118 -8.34 -8.89 5.67
N ALA A 119 -7.92 -7.64 5.50
CA ALA A 119 -6.93 -7.23 4.50
C ALA A 119 -5.60 -7.98 4.69
N LEU A 120 -5.06 -8.01 5.92
CA LEU A 120 -3.85 -8.77 6.24
C LEU A 120 -4.00 -10.25 5.90
N ARG A 121 -5.10 -10.91 6.31
CA ARG A 121 -5.35 -12.33 6.00
C ARG A 121 -5.44 -12.63 4.50
N ARG A 122 -5.98 -11.71 3.70
CA ARG A 122 -6.01 -11.84 2.22
C ARG A 122 -4.59 -11.78 1.65
N ILE A 123 -3.81 -10.79 2.06
CA ILE A 123 -2.42 -10.61 1.60
C ILE A 123 -1.52 -11.75 2.07
N GLU A 124 -1.69 -12.25 3.30
CA GLU A 124 -1.02 -13.47 3.77
C GLU A 124 -1.31 -14.69 2.91
N LYS A 125 -2.55 -14.86 2.44
CA LYS A 125 -2.92 -15.98 1.58
C LYS A 125 -2.27 -15.86 0.20
N ASP A 126 -2.39 -14.70 -0.44
CA ASP A 126 -1.76 -14.46 -1.74
C ASP A 126 -0.22 -14.54 -1.65
N TYR A 127 0.38 -14.02 -0.57
CA TYR A 127 1.82 -14.17 -0.30
C TYR A 127 2.22 -15.64 -0.16
N LYS A 128 1.49 -16.46 0.60
CA LYS A 128 1.79 -17.90 0.75
C LYS A 128 1.73 -18.64 -0.59
N GLU A 129 0.71 -18.39 -1.41
CA GLU A 129 0.57 -18.98 -2.76
C GLU A 129 1.76 -18.62 -3.69
N VAL A 130 2.23 -17.37 -3.65
CA VAL A 130 3.36 -16.91 -4.48
C VAL A 130 4.71 -17.34 -3.89
N HIS A 131 4.89 -17.25 -2.57
CA HIS A 131 6.13 -17.61 -1.88
C HIS A 131 6.42 -19.12 -1.97
N GLU A 132 5.41 -19.98 -1.89
CA GLU A 132 5.56 -21.40 -2.20
C GLU A 132 6.08 -21.64 -3.63
N THR A 133 5.65 -20.81 -4.60
CA THR A 133 6.07 -20.89 -5.99
C THR A 133 7.50 -20.35 -6.18
N TYR A 134 7.85 -19.28 -5.45
CA TYR A 134 9.20 -18.72 -5.35
C TYR A 134 10.19 -19.75 -4.77
N GLU A 135 9.87 -20.36 -3.62
CA GLU A 135 10.67 -21.42 -3.01
C GLU A 135 10.91 -22.61 -3.95
N LYS A 136 9.86 -23.08 -4.63
CA LYS A 136 9.95 -24.19 -5.58
C LYS A 136 10.88 -23.83 -6.74
N TRP A 137 10.89 -22.57 -7.19
CA TRP A 137 11.81 -22.09 -8.21
C TRP A 137 13.26 -22.01 -7.70
N GLU A 138 13.54 -21.38 -6.56
CA GLU A 138 14.91 -21.31 -6.00
C GLU A 138 15.50 -22.68 -5.73
N LYS A 139 14.69 -23.61 -5.24
CA LYS A 139 15.09 -25.01 -4.99
C LYS A 139 15.20 -25.84 -6.27
N GLY A 140 15.08 -25.22 -7.45
CA GLY A 140 15.21 -25.83 -8.78
C GLY A 140 14.06 -26.76 -9.20
N LYS A 141 12.99 -26.85 -8.39
CA LYS A 141 11.86 -27.77 -8.55
C LYS A 141 10.75 -27.22 -9.47
N ALA A 142 10.67 -25.90 -9.63
CA ALA A 142 9.82 -25.23 -10.60
C ALA A 142 10.66 -24.54 -11.69
N ARG A 143 10.16 -24.54 -12.93
CA ARG A 143 10.76 -23.85 -14.08
C ARG A 143 9.68 -23.02 -14.76
N PHE A 144 9.96 -21.74 -14.98
CA PHE A 144 9.12 -20.86 -15.77
C PHE A 144 9.43 -21.03 -17.26
N LYS A 145 8.43 -20.77 -18.10
CA LYS A 145 8.50 -20.90 -19.56
C LYS A 145 9.10 -19.66 -20.23
N SER A 146 9.09 -18.52 -19.55
CA SER A 146 9.74 -17.28 -20.02
C SER A 146 10.43 -16.52 -18.89
N VAL A 147 11.37 -15.64 -19.27
CA VAL A 147 12.03 -14.71 -18.35
C VAL A 147 11.03 -13.69 -17.80
N ASP A 148 10.01 -13.31 -18.59
CA ASP A 148 8.92 -12.42 -18.14
C ASP A 148 8.07 -13.06 -17.05
N GLU A 149 7.76 -14.36 -17.15
CA GLU A 149 6.99 -15.11 -16.14
C GLU A 149 7.77 -15.19 -14.82
N LEU A 150 9.08 -15.50 -14.86
CA LEU A 150 9.96 -15.44 -13.69
C LEU A 150 10.03 -14.02 -13.09
N THR A 151 10.19 -13.00 -13.94
CA THR A 151 10.28 -11.59 -13.49
C THR A 151 8.97 -11.11 -12.87
N SER A 152 7.82 -11.54 -13.41
CA SER A 152 6.50 -11.26 -12.85
C SER A 152 6.28 -11.98 -11.53
N MET A 153 6.72 -13.24 -11.39
CA MET A 153 6.63 -13.98 -10.14
C MET A 153 7.48 -13.33 -9.04
N LYS A 154 8.74 -12.97 -9.34
CA LYS A 154 9.61 -12.24 -8.40
C LYS A 154 9.00 -10.94 -7.91
N ARG A 155 8.54 -10.08 -8.84
CA ARG A 155 7.86 -8.82 -8.46
C ARG A 155 6.62 -9.08 -7.61
N SER A 156 5.81 -10.08 -7.95
CA SER A 156 4.65 -10.45 -7.14
C SER A 156 5.05 -10.90 -5.73
N HIS A 157 6.16 -11.63 -5.57
CA HIS A 157 6.70 -12.00 -4.25
C HIS A 157 7.18 -10.76 -3.48
N ASP A 158 8.02 -9.91 -4.08
CA ASP A 158 8.51 -8.66 -3.49
C ASP A 158 7.37 -7.73 -3.06
N ASP A 159 6.35 -7.56 -3.92
CA ASP A 159 5.24 -6.63 -3.71
C ASP A 159 4.20 -7.18 -2.72
N LEU A 160 4.02 -8.50 -2.64
CA LEU A 160 3.23 -9.14 -1.58
C LEU A 160 3.97 -9.12 -0.23
N GLN A 161 5.31 -9.19 -0.21
CA GLN A 161 6.10 -9.04 1.01
C GLN A 161 5.98 -7.61 1.56
N LYS A 162 6.22 -6.58 0.72
CA LYS A 162 5.98 -5.17 1.10
C LYS A 162 4.51 -4.94 1.51
N GLY A 163 3.58 -5.60 0.83
CA GLY A 163 2.15 -5.58 1.16
C GLY A 163 1.84 -6.17 2.52
N LEU A 164 2.53 -7.24 2.94
CA LEU A 164 2.42 -7.78 4.31
C LEU A 164 2.92 -6.77 5.34
N ASP A 165 4.12 -6.22 5.15
CA ASP A 165 4.70 -5.24 6.08
C ASP A 165 3.79 -4.02 6.24
N GLN A 166 3.21 -3.53 5.13
CA GLN A 166 2.23 -2.44 5.13
C GLN A 166 0.91 -2.85 5.81
N ALA A 167 0.40 -4.06 5.56
CA ALA A 167 -0.84 -4.53 6.18
C ALA A 167 -0.71 -4.78 7.68
N GLN A 168 0.45 -5.24 8.14
CA GLN A 168 0.78 -5.37 9.56
C GLN A 168 0.86 -3.99 10.22
N ARG A 169 1.59 -3.03 9.63
CA ARG A 169 1.68 -1.64 10.14
C ARG A 169 0.33 -0.92 10.14
N HIS A 170 -0.50 -1.12 9.11
CA HIS A 170 -1.86 -0.57 9.08
C HIS A 170 -2.75 -1.21 10.15
N LEU A 171 -2.75 -2.54 10.28
CA LEU A 171 -3.48 -3.22 11.37
C LEU A 171 -3.01 -2.73 12.75
N GLU A 172 -1.71 -2.47 12.93
CA GLU A 172 -1.18 -1.91 14.16
C GLU A 172 -1.70 -0.50 14.43
N ALA A 173 -1.64 0.40 13.44
CA ALA A 173 -2.17 1.77 13.58
C ALA A 173 -3.70 1.80 13.83
N GLU A 174 -4.46 0.94 13.14
CA GLU A 174 -5.91 0.76 13.38
C GLU A 174 -6.20 0.18 14.77
N LEU A 175 -5.29 -0.61 15.35
CA LEU A 175 -5.40 -1.09 16.74
C LEU A 175 -5.00 0.00 17.76
N GLN A 176 -4.17 0.98 17.40
CA GLN A 176 -3.86 2.14 18.25
C GLN A 176 -5.03 3.14 18.30
N SER A 177 -5.87 3.23 17.26
CA SER A 177 -7.00 4.18 17.21
C SER A 177 -8.35 3.60 17.67
N ARG A 178 -9.11 4.38 18.45
CA ARG A 178 -10.51 4.10 18.83
C ARG A 178 -11.48 4.27 17.67
N THR A 179 -11.19 5.22 16.78
CA THR A 179 -12.05 5.65 15.66
C THR A 179 -11.58 5.13 14.30
N GLY A 180 -10.41 4.50 14.27
CA GLY A 180 -9.64 4.18 13.07
C GLY A 180 -8.72 5.33 12.65
N THR A 181 -7.79 5.09 11.72
CA THR A 181 -6.86 6.15 11.26
C THR A 181 -7.39 6.93 10.05
N GLY A 182 -8.53 6.51 9.49
CA GLY A 182 -9.05 7.02 8.22
C GLY A 182 -8.30 6.54 6.97
N ALA A 183 -7.13 5.92 7.14
CA ALA A 183 -6.37 5.34 6.03
C ALA A 183 -7.12 4.16 5.39
N ALA A 184 -7.06 4.07 4.06
CA ALA A 184 -7.53 2.88 3.35
C ALA A 184 -6.60 1.68 3.65
N PRO A 185 -7.14 0.46 3.80
CA PRO A 185 -6.30 -0.72 3.96
C PRO A 185 -5.44 -0.93 2.71
N PRO A 186 -4.16 -1.34 2.85
CA PRO A 186 -3.25 -1.45 1.72
C PRO A 186 -3.76 -2.49 0.71
N THR A 187 -3.87 -2.08 -0.55
CA THR A 187 -4.30 -2.95 -1.65
C THR A 187 -3.12 -3.28 -2.54
N VAL A 188 -2.54 -4.46 -2.34
CA VAL A 188 -1.65 -5.08 -3.33
C VAL A 188 -2.43 -5.28 -4.63
N SER A 189 -1.93 -4.73 -5.74
CA SER A 189 -2.50 -5.01 -7.06
C SER A 189 -2.09 -6.42 -7.47
N ALA A 190 -2.95 -7.40 -7.18
CA ALA A 190 -2.71 -8.81 -7.49
C ALA A 190 -2.41 -9.01 -8.98
N ALA A 191 -1.13 -9.18 -9.31
CA ALA A 191 -0.64 -9.15 -10.67
C ALA A 191 -1.15 -10.35 -11.49
N SER A 192 -2.23 -10.11 -12.24
CA SER A 192 -2.76 -11.02 -13.26
C SER A 192 -2.98 -12.46 -12.82
N LYS A 193 -3.80 -12.70 -11.78
CA LYS A 193 -4.53 -13.99 -11.69
C LYS A 193 -5.47 -14.08 -12.90
N PRO A 194 -5.23 -14.97 -13.89
CA PRO A 194 -6.03 -14.99 -15.11
C PRO A 194 -7.44 -15.48 -14.78
N LYS A 195 -8.45 -14.63 -15.00
CA LYS A 195 -9.86 -15.01 -14.79
C LYS A 195 -10.17 -16.22 -15.68
N PRO A 196 -10.62 -17.37 -15.13
CA PRO A 196 -11.18 -18.42 -15.97
C PRO A 196 -12.40 -17.83 -16.68
N LYS A 197 -12.43 -17.92 -18.02
CA LYS A 197 -13.50 -17.39 -18.86
C LYS A 197 -14.71 -18.32 -18.79
N VAL A 198 -15.37 -18.34 -17.62
CA VAL A 198 -16.63 -19.05 -17.40
C VAL A 198 -17.66 -18.45 -18.35
N ALA A 199 -18.00 -19.18 -19.40
CA ALA A 199 -19.03 -18.78 -20.34
C ALA A 199 -20.39 -18.74 -19.64
N GLN A 200 -21.24 -17.78 -20.01
CA GLN A 200 -22.63 -17.77 -19.59
C GLN A 200 -23.37 -18.93 -20.28
N SER A 201 -23.65 -20.00 -19.55
CA SER A 201 -24.74 -20.93 -19.86
C SER A 201 -25.94 -20.60 -18.98
N SER A 202 -27.12 -20.51 -19.58
CA SER A 202 -28.32 -20.05 -18.89
C SER A 202 -29.04 -21.19 -18.18
N GLY A 203 -29.41 -20.96 -16.92
CA GLY A 203 -30.61 -21.52 -16.26
C GLY A 203 -30.72 -23.04 -16.08
N ALA A 204 -30.58 -23.50 -14.83
CA ALA A 204 -31.25 -24.71 -14.35
C ALA A 204 -31.49 -24.62 -12.82
N THR A 205 -32.66 -24.13 -12.41
CA THR A 205 -33.11 -24.24 -11.01
C THR A 205 -33.80 -25.59 -10.82
N SER A 206 -33.18 -26.51 -10.09
CA SER A 206 -33.72 -27.86 -9.85
C SER A 206 -33.98 -28.12 -8.37
N CYS A 207 -35.17 -27.76 -7.90
CA CYS A 207 -35.79 -28.38 -6.72
C CYS A 207 -36.66 -29.58 -7.17
N PRO A 208 -36.84 -30.62 -6.34
CA PRO A 208 -37.45 -31.87 -6.78
C PRO A 208 -38.96 -31.75 -7.01
N SER A 209 -39.46 -32.39 -8.06
CA SER A 209 -40.89 -32.45 -8.40
C SER A 209 -41.51 -33.77 -7.94
N SER A 210 -42.76 -33.75 -7.48
CA SER A 210 -43.51 -34.93 -7.05
C SER A 210 -44.90 -35.02 -7.70
N ARG A 211 -45.27 -36.24 -8.13
CA ARG A 211 -46.59 -36.78 -8.50
C ARG A 211 -47.67 -35.85 -9.13
N SER A 212 -47.93 -36.10 -10.42
CA SER A 212 -49.24 -35.97 -11.11
C SER A 212 -50.24 -37.06 -10.62
N PRO A 213 -51.52 -37.18 -11.12
CA PRO A 213 -52.23 -36.44 -12.18
C PRO A 213 -53.69 -35.99 -11.75
N PRO A 214 -54.78 -35.98 -12.57
CA PRO A 214 -55.14 -34.77 -13.34
C PRO A 214 -56.64 -34.31 -13.37
N ALA A 215 -56.84 -33.06 -13.81
CA ALA A 215 -57.92 -32.54 -14.69
C ALA A 215 -59.43 -32.62 -14.33
N LYS A 216 -60.09 -31.44 -14.29
CA LYS A 216 -61.25 -31.06 -15.14
C LYS A 216 -61.71 -29.59 -14.96
N ALA A 217 -61.56 -28.76 -16.00
CA ALA A 217 -62.41 -27.63 -16.48
C ALA A 217 -62.96 -26.52 -15.51
N PRO A 218 -63.54 -25.38 -15.99
CA PRO A 218 -63.68 -24.89 -17.37
C PRO A 218 -63.15 -23.45 -17.65
N THR A 219 -63.02 -23.19 -18.95
CA THR A 219 -62.98 -21.92 -19.69
C THR A 219 -63.55 -20.64 -19.04
N ARG A 220 -62.79 -19.51 -19.11
CA ARG A 220 -63.36 -18.18 -19.43
C ARG A 220 -62.37 -17.21 -20.12
N SER A 221 -62.85 -16.59 -21.19
CA SER A 221 -62.43 -15.36 -21.88
C SER A 221 -60.98 -14.83 -21.75
N GLN A 222 -60.28 -14.78 -22.88
CA GLN A 222 -59.14 -13.86 -23.07
C GLN A 222 -59.64 -12.41 -23.22
N GLN A 223 -58.90 -11.44 -22.69
CA GLN A 223 -58.97 -10.04 -23.13
C GLN A 223 -57.59 -9.40 -22.99
N ALA A 224 -56.97 -9.01 -24.10
CA ALA A 224 -55.61 -8.47 -24.11
C ALA A 224 -55.58 -7.04 -23.56
N ARG A 225 -54.72 -6.80 -22.56
CA ARG A 225 -54.33 -5.44 -22.14
C ARG A 225 -53.10 -4.98 -22.94
N PRO A 226 -53.03 -3.70 -23.35
CA PRO A 226 -51.79 -3.13 -23.86
C PRO A 226 -50.73 -3.02 -22.75
N PRO A 227 -49.43 -2.97 -23.08
CA PRO A 227 -48.37 -2.76 -22.11
C PRO A 227 -48.46 -1.37 -21.46
N PRO A 228 -48.02 -1.20 -20.20
CA PRO A 228 -47.94 0.11 -19.56
C PRO A 228 -46.83 0.97 -20.22
N PRO A 229 -47.00 2.31 -20.29
CA PRO A 229 -45.96 3.21 -20.77
C PRO A 229 -44.76 3.27 -19.80
N PRO A 230 -43.55 3.64 -20.27
CA PRO A 230 -42.36 3.72 -19.43
C PRO A 230 -42.51 4.81 -18.34
N SER A 231 -42.19 4.46 -17.10
CA SER A 231 -42.23 5.38 -15.96
C SER A 231 -41.16 6.48 -16.11
N ASN A 232 -41.58 7.74 -16.16
CA ASN A 232 -40.71 8.88 -16.43
C ASN A 232 -39.98 9.39 -15.17
N GLU A 233 -39.35 8.48 -14.43
CA GLU A 233 -38.77 8.74 -13.11
C GLU A 233 -37.54 9.66 -13.16
N ALA A 234 -36.82 9.67 -14.29
CA ALA A 234 -35.72 10.60 -14.54
C ALA A 234 -36.21 12.05 -14.64
N ALA A 235 -37.30 12.32 -15.38
CA ALA A 235 -37.88 13.67 -15.46
C ALA A 235 -38.43 14.12 -14.09
N ARG A 236 -39.00 13.21 -13.29
CA ARG A 236 -39.49 13.56 -11.95
C ARG A 236 -38.36 13.84 -10.96
N ARG A 237 -37.17 13.24 -11.12
CA ARG A 237 -35.96 13.65 -10.38
C ARG A 237 -35.43 15.01 -10.85
N ALA A 238 -35.47 15.31 -12.15
CA ALA A 238 -35.05 16.60 -12.68
C ALA A 238 -35.91 17.78 -12.16
N GLN A 239 -37.23 17.64 -12.12
CA GLN A 239 -38.13 18.66 -11.57
C GLN A 239 -37.96 18.90 -10.05
N MET A 240 -37.58 17.86 -9.29
CA MET A 240 -37.24 18.01 -7.87
C MET A 240 -35.94 18.81 -7.67
N ALA A 241 -34.96 18.66 -8.57
CA ALA A 241 -33.69 19.39 -8.49
C ALA A 241 -33.82 20.88 -8.83
N SER A 242 -34.80 21.28 -9.65
CA SER A 242 -35.01 22.69 -10.03
C SER A 242 -35.72 23.54 -8.97
N GLN A 243 -36.23 22.96 -7.88
CA GLN A 243 -36.92 23.71 -6.80
C GLN A 243 -35.99 24.18 -5.66
N PHE A 244 -34.68 24.05 -5.80
CA PHE A 244 -33.72 24.38 -4.73
C PHE A 244 -32.64 25.41 -5.10
N TRP A 245 -32.71 25.98 -6.31
CA TRP A 245 -31.79 27.01 -6.80
C TRP A 245 -32.52 28.03 -7.68
N GLU A 246 -33.30 28.92 -7.04
CA GLU A 246 -33.70 30.18 -7.67
C GLU A 246 -32.55 31.19 -7.52
N PRO A 247 -32.02 31.77 -8.62
CA PRO A 247 -31.10 32.89 -8.53
C PRO A 247 -31.88 34.16 -8.18
N VAL A 248 -31.62 34.73 -7.00
CA VAL A 248 -32.15 36.05 -6.63
C VAL A 248 -31.49 37.10 -7.51
N VAL A 249 -32.30 37.83 -8.27
CA VAL A 249 -31.87 39.02 -9.02
C VAL A 249 -31.90 40.21 -8.07
N GLU A 250 -30.79 40.94 -7.94
CA GLU A 250 -30.77 42.22 -7.22
C GLU A 250 -31.29 43.35 -8.13
N GLU A 251 -32.29 44.09 -7.64
CA GLU A 251 -32.81 45.31 -8.25
C GLU A 251 -32.44 46.51 -7.36
N GLU A 252 -31.95 47.60 -7.96
CA GLU A 252 -31.31 48.71 -7.24
C GLU A 252 -32.29 49.88 -6.97
N ALA A 253 -32.60 50.18 -5.69
CA ALA A 253 -33.41 51.36 -5.31
C ALA A 253 -33.13 51.94 -3.90
N ASP A 254 -32.34 53.01 -3.88
CA ASP A 254 -32.31 54.22 -3.00
C ASP A 254 -32.97 54.25 -1.58
N ARG A 255 -32.11 54.20 -0.53
CA ARG A 255 -32.14 54.98 0.76
C ARG A 255 -33.34 54.85 1.75
N PRO A 256 -33.26 55.40 3.01
CA PRO A 256 -32.15 56.08 3.71
C PRO A 256 -31.66 55.38 5.02
N VAL A 257 -30.76 56.05 5.76
CA VAL A 257 -29.94 55.50 6.86
C VAL A 257 -30.62 55.49 8.24
N VAL A 258 -30.48 54.40 9.01
CA VAL A 258 -30.60 54.36 10.49
C VAL A 258 -29.47 53.50 11.10
N PRO A 259 -28.71 53.97 12.11
CA PRO A 259 -27.53 53.25 12.62
C PRO A 259 -27.79 52.37 13.86
N LYS A 260 -27.47 51.07 13.79
CA LYS A 260 -27.26 50.12 14.92
C LYS A 260 -26.96 48.69 14.39
N PRO A 261 -26.36 47.81 15.21
CA PRO A 261 -25.06 47.91 15.88
C PRO A 261 -23.96 47.17 15.05
N LYS A 262 -22.73 47.03 15.58
CA LYS A 262 -21.67 46.26 14.90
C LYS A 262 -22.04 44.77 14.77
N ARG A 263 -22.41 44.34 13.56
CA ARG A 263 -22.54 42.92 13.19
C ARG A 263 -21.15 42.26 13.17
N ALA A 264 -21.04 41.03 13.65
CA ALA A 264 -19.80 40.26 13.54
C ALA A 264 -19.40 40.08 12.07
N GLN A 265 -18.09 39.97 11.80
CA GLN A 265 -17.58 39.75 10.46
C GLN A 265 -18.18 38.47 9.86
N LYS A 266 -18.72 38.58 8.65
CA LYS A 266 -19.13 37.42 7.84
C LYS A 266 -17.87 36.59 7.58
N PRO A 267 -17.86 35.26 7.80
CA PRO A 267 -16.72 34.43 7.43
C PRO A 267 -16.35 34.66 5.96
N ALA A 268 -15.05 34.62 5.67
CA ALA A 268 -14.56 34.75 4.30
C ALA A 268 -15.15 33.65 3.41
N GLU A 269 -15.38 34.00 2.16
CA GLU A 269 -15.74 33.06 1.11
C GLU A 269 -14.65 31.98 1.00
N PRO A 270 -14.99 30.68 0.94
CA PRO A 270 -13.99 29.62 0.91
C PRO A 270 -13.17 29.74 -0.37
N ALA A 271 -11.87 29.98 -0.23
CA ALA A 271 -10.94 30.04 -1.35
C ALA A 271 -11.04 28.76 -2.21
N GLU A 272 -10.86 28.92 -3.52
CA GLU A 272 -10.86 27.77 -4.44
C GLU A 272 -9.85 26.72 -3.97
N PRO A 273 -10.21 25.42 -3.96
CA PRO A 273 -9.36 24.38 -3.40
C PRO A 273 -8.07 24.29 -4.20
N GLU A 274 -6.95 24.66 -3.56
CA GLU A 274 -5.67 24.77 -4.22
C GLU A 274 -5.28 23.46 -4.93
N PRO A 275 -4.72 23.53 -6.15
CA PRO A 275 -4.36 22.33 -6.90
C PRO A 275 -3.33 21.53 -6.11
N PHE A 276 -3.64 20.26 -5.83
CA PHE A 276 -2.74 19.35 -5.12
C PHE A 276 -1.49 19.07 -5.97
N LEU A 277 -0.45 19.88 -5.80
CA LEU A 277 0.80 19.77 -6.56
C LEU A 277 1.59 18.55 -6.10
N SER A 278 2.05 17.73 -7.03
CA SER A 278 2.96 16.63 -6.69
C SER A 278 4.35 17.18 -6.34
N TYR A 279 4.87 16.77 -5.17
CA TYR A 279 6.16 17.24 -4.63
C TYR A 279 7.31 17.11 -5.64
N GLN A 280 7.41 15.98 -6.36
CA GLN A 280 8.47 15.77 -7.35
C GLN A 280 8.37 16.70 -8.57
N CYS A 281 7.16 17.07 -9.02
CA CYS A 281 7.00 18.05 -10.09
C CYS A 281 7.28 19.48 -9.58
N THR A 282 6.96 19.74 -8.31
CA THR A 282 7.20 21.02 -7.65
C THR A 282 8.70 21.30 -7.47
N CYS A 283 9.50 20.33 -7.00
CA CYS A 283 10.96 20.47 -6.97
C CYS A 283 11.57 20.67 -8.38
N LYS A 284 10.98 20.07 -9.43
CA LYS A 284 11.40 20.26 -10.83
C LYS A 284 11.01 21.63 -11.39
N ALA A 285 9.90 22.20 -10.94
CA ALA A 285 9.48 23.55 -11.27
C ALA A 285 10.38 24.58 -10.56
N ILE A 286 10.65 24.39 -9.26
CA ILE A 286 11.59 25.21 -8.49
C ILE A 286 12.99 25.20 -9.11
N ALA A 287 13.50 24.02 -9.51
CA ALA A 287 14.78 23.90 -10.21
C ALA A 287 14.84 24.73 -11.51
N GLN A 288 13.73 24.83 -12.25
CA GLN A 288 13.64 25.64 -13.47
C GLN A 288 13.49 27.14 -13.18
N VAL A 289 12.66 27.54 -12.22
CA VAL A 289 12.44 28.95 -11.84
C VAL A 289 13.68 29.56 -11.19
N MET A 290 14.35 28.80 -10.32
CA MET A 290 15.54 29.27 -9.58
C MET A 290 16.87 28.97 -10.30
N GLY A 291 16.84 28.33 -11.47
CA GLY A 291 18.04 27.93 -12.22
C GLY A 291 18.97 26.96 -11.48
N CYS A 292 18.47 26.24 -10.47
CA CYS A 292 19.24 25.35 -9.61
C CYS A 292 19.01 23.85 -9.94
N SER A 293 19.72 22.95 -9.27
CA SER A 293 19.53 21.51 -9.49
C SER A 293 18.31 20.95 -8.74
N GLU A 294 17.70 19.88 -9.26
CA GLU A 294 16.60 19.13 -8.60
C GLU A 294 17.02 18.49 -7.25
N LYS A 295 18.32 18.51 -6.90
CA LYS A 295 18.81 18.14 -5.56
C LYS A 295 18.71 19.31 -4.59
N GLN A 296 19.26 20.46 -4.97
CA GLN A 296 19.14 21.70 -4.18
C GLN A 296 17.67 22.06 -3.93
N ALA A 297 16.81 21.93 -4.94
CA ALA A 297 15.36 22.13 -4.79
C ALA A 297 14.62 21.14 -3.86
N LYS A 298 15.32 20.13 -3.30
CA LYS A 298 14.84 19.20 -2.25
C LYS A 298 15.58 19.36 -0.92
N GLU A 299 16.68 20.11 -0.91
CA GLU A 299 17.41 20.51 0.29
C GLU A 299 16.78 21.78 0.91
N VAL A 300 16.04 22.56 0.11
CA VAL A 300 15.31 23.76 0.53
C VAL A 300 14.11 23.44 1.44
N GLY A 301 13.38 22.35 1.19
CA GLY A 301 12.21 21.95 2.01
C GLY A 301 11.72 20.55 1.67
N SER A 302 11.15 19.86 2.65
CA SER A 302 10.78 18.43 2.56
C SER A 302 9.34 18.19 2.09
N SER A 303 8.48 19.20 2.16
CA SER A 303 7.09 19.18 1.70
C SER A 303 6.74 20.36 0.80
N VAL A 304 5.62 20.26 0.07
CA VAL A 304 5.09 21.34 -0.77
C VAL A 304 4.70 22.58 0.07
N SER A 305 4.32 22.39 1.34
CA SER A 305 3.99 23.49 2.26
C SER A 305 5.24 24.26 2.69
N GLU A 306 6.30 23.57 3.12
CA GLU A 306 7.59 24.20 3.45
C GLU A 306 8.20 24.92 2.25
N LEU A 307 8.11 24.31 1.06
CA LEU A 307 8.57 24.91 -0.19
C LEU A 307 7.70 26.10 -0.64
N ARG A 308 6.48 26.27 -0.12
CA ARG A 308 5.64 27.45 -0.38
C ARG A 308 6.00 28.61 0.54
N GLU A 309 6.17 28.34 1.82
CA GLU A 309 6.44 29.37 2.85
C GLU A 309 7.77 30.10 2.63
N GLN A 310 8.69 29.49 1.88
CA GLN A 310 10.00 30.06 1.53
C GLN A 310 10.03 30.88 0.22
N PHE A 311 8.90 30.99 -0.49
CA PHE A 311 8.85 31.65 -1.80
C PHE A 311 7.86 32.84 -1.80
N GLU A 312 8.24 33.93 -2.45
CA GLU A 312 7.33 35.06 -2.68
C GLU A 312 6.14 34.62 -3.54
N VAL A 313 4.97 35.24 -3.32
CA VAL A 313 3.69 34.79 -3.89
C VAL A 313 3.72 34.69 -5.42
N GLU A 314 4.36 35.64 -6.10
CA GLU A 314 4.49 35.63 -7.57
C GLU A 314 5.42 34.52 -8.07
N ALA A 315 6.53 34.26 -7.37
CA ALA A 315 7.44 33.15 -7.68
C ALA A 315 6.76 31.79 -7.44
N TRP A 316 5.97 31.67 -6.37
CA TRP A 316 5.18 30.47 -6.09
C TRP A 316 4.08 30.22 -7.14
N GLN A 317 3.44 31.27 -7.65
CA GLN A 317 2.49 31.15 -8.76
C GLN A 317 3.17 30.57 -10.01
N GLN A 318 4.37 31.04 -10.37
CA GLN A 318 5.14 30.50 -11.50
C GLN A 318 5.55 29.03 -11.27
N VAL A 319 6.02 28.70 -10.05
CA VAL A 319 6.33 27.33 -9.65
C VAL A 319 5.11 26.40 -9.74
N SER A 320 3.94 26.84 -9.27
CA SER A 320 2.72 26.02 -9.28
C SER A 320 2.22 25.74 -10.71
N ALA A 321 2.19 26.75 -11.59
CA ALA A 321 1.83 26.59 -13.00
C ALA A 321 2.78 25.62 -13.73
N LEU A 322 4.09 25.78 -13.55
CA LEU A 322 5.10 24.89 -14.15
C LEU A 322 5.03 23.47 -13.58
N SER A 323 4.74 23.31 -12.28
CA SER A 323 4.56 21.99 -11.65
C SER A 323 3.41 21.21 -12.30
N VAL A 324 2.28 21.87 -12.55
CA VAL A 324 1.12 21.28 -13.26
C VAL A 324 1.45 20.95 -14.73
N GLU A 325 2.19 21.81 -15.45
CA GLU A 325 2.62 21.51 -16.82
C GLU A 325 3.58 20.31 -16.87
N ILE A 326 4.56 20.26 -15.95
CA ILE A 326 5.54 19.18 -15.80
C ILE A 326 4.84 17.85 -15.49
N GLU A 327 3.80 17.84 -14.66
CA GLU A 327 3.00 16.63 -14.40
C GLU A 327 2.19 16.21 -15.63
N LYS A 328 1.48 17.15 -16.28
CA LYS A 328 0.72 16.90 -17.52
C LYS A 328 1.60 16.27 -18.61
N LYS A 329 2.81 16.83 -18.80
CA LYS A 329 3.81 16.40 -19.80
C LYS A 329 4.40 15.03 -19.47
N GLN A 330 4.68 14.72 -18.21
CA GLN A 330 5.09 13.37 -17.79
C GLN A 330 3.97 12.34 -18.04
N LYS A 331 2.73 12.66 -17.67
CA LYS A 331 1.54 11.80 -17.85
C LYS A 331 1.14 11.62 -19.31
N GLU A 332 1.55 12.52 -20.19
CA GLU A 332 1.42 12.38 -21.65
C GLU A 332 2.52 11.50 -22.24
N GLN A 333 3.79 11.76 -21.90
CA GLN A 333 4.91 10.90 -22.32
C GLN A 333 4.80 9.47 -21.82
N GLU A 334 4.21 9.23 -20.64
CA GLU A 334 3.97 7.88 -20.14
C GLU A 334 2.96 7.14 -21.02
N ARG A 335 1.84 7.77 -21.37
CA ARG A 335 0.82 7.22 -22.29
C ARG A 335 1.37 7.03 -23.70
N GLU A 336 2.24 7.92 -24.19
CA GLU A 336 2.92 7.74 -25.48
C GLU A 336 3.90 6.55 -25.44
N ARG A 337 4.72 6.43 -24.40
CA ARG A 337 5.61 5.28 -24.19
C ARG A 337 4.83 3.97 -24.07
N GLU A 338 3.69 3.97 -23.39
CA GLU A 338 2.82 2.81 -23.28
C GLU A 338 2.22 2.44 -24.64
N LYS A 339 1.63 3.41 -25.36
CA LYS A 339 1.10 3.22 -26.72
C LYS A 339 2.17 2.66 -27.67
N ARG A 340 3.37 3.26 -27.69
CA ARG A 340 4.51 2.78 -28.50
C ARG A 340 4.98 1.39 -28.08
N ARG A 341 4.87 1.02 -26.80
CA ARG A 341 5.17 -0.33 -26.29
C ARG A 341 4.10 -1.34 -26.72
N MET A 342 2.81 -0.96 -26.74
CA MET A 342 1.74 -1.79 -27.29
C MET A 342 1.91 -2.00 -28.80
N GLU A 343 2.21 -0.93 -29.54
CA GLU A 343 2.48 -0.98 -30.99
C GLU A 343 3.69 -1.87 -31.32
N ALA A 344 4.80 -1.74 -30.58
CA ALA A 344 5.96 -2.62 -30.74
C ALA A 344 5.66 -4.09 -30.37
N ALA A 345 4.76 -4.34 -29.41
CA ALA A 345 4.32 -5.69 -29.07
C ALA A 345 3.34 -6.28 -30.10
N LEU A 346 2.55 -5.44 -30.78
CA LEU A 346 1.69 -5.84 -31.90
C LEU A 346 2.53 -6.13 -33.15
N ALA A 347 3.51 -5.29 -33.48
CA ALA A 347 4.42 -5.50 -34.60
C ALA A 347 5.16 -6.84 -34.48
N ARG A 348 5.76 -7.12 -33.32
CA ARG A 348 6.43 -8.41 -33.06
C ARG A 348 5.52 -9.63 -33.24
N LYS A 349 4.23 -9.51 -32.89
CA LYS A 349 3.25 -10.59 -33.09
C LYS A 349 2.83 -10.74 -34.55
N ALA A 350 2.87 -9.66 -35.34
CA ALA A 350 2.62 -9.72 -36.78
C ALA A 350 3.80 -10.38 -37.51
N ASP A 351 5.05 -10.05 -37.14
CA ASP A 351 6.25 -10.72 -37.67
C ASP A 351 6.23 -12.23 -37.38
N GLU A 352 5.79 -12.62 -36.18
CA GLU A 352 5.61 -14.03 -35.75
C GLU A 352 4.50 -14.78 -36.52
N HIS A 353 3.68 -14.07 -37.30
CA HIS A 353 2.63 -14.62 -38.18
C HIS A 353 2.85 -14.26 -39.66
N GLY A 354 4.06 -13.84 -40.05
CA GLY A 354 4.42 -13.66 -41.45
C GLY A 354 4.24 -14.97 -42.25
N PRO A 355 3.87 -14.90 -43.54
CA PRO A 355 3.53 -16.11 -44.31
C PRO A 355 4.75 -17.01 -44.47
N THR A 356 4.70 -18.19 -43.83
CA THR A 356 5.69 -19.26 -44.02
C THR A 356 5.69 -19.71 -45.49
N VAL A 357 6.61 -19.16 -46.28
CA VAL A 357 6.86 -19.63 -47.65
C VAL A 357 7.44 -21.03 -47.56
N VAL A 358 6.61 -22.04 -47.81
CA VAL A 358 6.98 -23.45 -47.72
C VAL A 358 7.95 -23.79 -48.85
N ALA A 359 9.25 -23.76 -48.56
CA ALA A 359 10.28 -24.19 -49.48
C ALA A 359 10.13 -25.71 -49.73
N ALA A 360 9.80 -26.07 -50.97
CA ALA A 360 9.69 -27.46 -51.38
C ALA A 360 11.07 -28.17 -51.35
N PRO A 361 11.13 -29.46 -50.98
CA PRO A 361 12.40 -30.18 -50.86
C PRO A 361 13.01 -30.48 -52.24
N VAL A 362 14.28 -30.08 -52.44
CA VAL A 362 15.08 -30.43 -53.61
C VAL A 362 16.03 -31.58 -53.23
N PRO A 363 16.06 -32.71 -53.97
CA PRO A 363 16.93 -33.84 -53.65
C PRO A 363 18.39 -33.58 -54.05
N ALA A 364 19.33 -34.21 -53.35
CA ALA A 364 20.76 -34.03 -53.57
C ALA A 364 21.37 -35.15 -54.46
N ALA A 365 21.78 -34.82 -55.69
CA ALA A 365 22.89 -35.48 -56.39
C ALA A 365 23.24 -34.82 -57.75
N ALA A 366 24.39 -34.15 -57.86
CA ALA A 366 25.20 -34.07 -59.09
C ALA A 366 26.60 -33.49 -58.81
N ARG A 367 27.64 -34.04 -59.44
CA ARG A 367 28.99 -33.44 -59.52
C ARG A 367 29.14 -32.66 -60.83
N GLN A 368 30.00 -31.63 -60.83
CA GLN A 368 31.16 -31.62 -61.74
C GLN A 368 32.22 -30.56 -61.36
N VAL A 369 33.40 -30.68 -61.96
CA VAL A 369 34.63 -29.94 -61.64
C VAL A 369 35.38 -29.62 -62.93
N ALA A 370 35.74 -28.35 -63.16
CA ALA A 370 36.74 -27.87 -64.12
C ALA A 370 37.05 -26.37 -63.89
N GLU A 371 38.07 -25.77 -64.50
CA GLU A 371 39.50 -25.83 -64.15
C GLU A 371 40.27 -24.70 -64.90
N LYS A 372 41.33 -24.11 -64.29
CA LYS A 372 42.37 -23.23 -64.92
C LYS A 372 41.91 -21.87 -65.51
N VAL A 373 42.74 -20.81 -65.65
CA VAL A 373 44.03 -20.40 -65.00
C VAL A 373 44.22 -18.86 -65.20
N PRO A 374 45.02 -18.13 -64.37
CA PRO A 374 45.21 -16.67 -64.46
C PRO A 374 46.51 -16.26 -65.18
N PRO A 375 46.79 -14.94 -65.29
CA PRO A 375 47.97 -14.38 -64.60
C PRO A 375 47.68 -12.97 -63.98
N LYS A 376 48.57 -12.20 -63.34
CA LYS A 376 50.05 -12.23 -63.23
C LYS A 376 50.54 -11.50 -61.94
N GLN A 377 51.62 -12.02 -61.35
CA GLN A 377 52.48 -11.43 -60.28
C GLN A 377 53.95 -11.78 -60.63
N PRO A 378 55.03 -11.60 -59.80
CA PRO A 378 55.17 -11.02 -58.45
C PRO A 378 56.05 -9.72 -58.49
N PRO A 379 57.35 -9.55 -58.10
CA PRO A 379 58.35 -10.36 -57.35
C PRO A 379 59.23 -9.62 -56.26
N LYS A 380 58.90 -9.79 -54.96
CA LYS A 380 59.88 -9.93 -53.83
C LYS A 380 60.66 -8.66 -53.38
N ALA A 381 61.35 -8.61 -52.22
CA ALA A 381 61.61 -9.55 -51.09
C ALA A 381 61.43 -8.79 -49.74
N LYS A 382 61.83 -9.16 -48.51
CA LYS A 382 62.48 -10.28 -47.75
C LYS A 382 62.07 -10.03 -46.25
N ALA A 383 62.24 -10.83 -45.19
CA ALA A 383 62.83 -12.15 -44.88
C ALA A 383 62.04 -12.81 -43.69
N LYS A 384 62.63 -13.73 -42.90
CA LYS A 384 62.12 -14.38 -41.65
C LYS A 384 63.33 -14.91 -40.82
N PRO A 385 63.27 -15.88 -39.84
CA PRO A 385 62.17 -16.47 -39.01
C PRO A 385 62.53 -16.80 -37.51
N LYS A 386 61.59 -17.51 -36.81
CA LYS A 386 61.73 -18.39 -35.60
C LYS A 386 61.60 -17.72 -34.20
N THR A 387 61.13 -18.37 -33.11
CA THR A 387 60.68 -19.78 -32.84
C THR A 387 59.45 -19.82 -31.89
N ALA A 388 58.85 -20.99 -31.58
CA ALA A 388 57.51 -21.09 -30.94
C ALA A 388 57.31 -22.34 -29.99
N PRO A 389 56.08 -22.90 -29.71
CA PRO A 389 55.48 -22.78 -28.36
C PRO A 389 54.91 -24.07 -27.69
N PRO A 390 54.43 -24.02 -26.42
CA PRO A 390 53.89 -25.16 -25.65
C PRO A 390 52.33 -25.23 -25.55
N LYS A 391 51.80 -25.85 -24.48
CA LYS A 391 50.39 -26.20 -24.12
C LYS A 391 50.24 -26.15 -22.57
N SER A 392 49.09 -26.13 -21.88
CA SER A 392 47.63 -25.87 -22.13
C SER A 392 46.98 -25.63 -20.72
N SER A 393 45.73 -25.91 -20.28
CA SER A 393 44.49 -26.52 -20.81
C SER A 393 43.29 -26.34 -19.83
N SER A 394 42.07 -26.23 -20.37
CA SER A 394 40.74 -26.68 -19.84
C SER A 394 40.32 -26.73 -18.35
N ILE A 395 39.08 -26.25 -18.15
CA ILE A 395 38.03 -26.73 -17.21
C ILE A 395 38.31 -26.69 -15.69
N ALA A 396 37.70 -25.70 -15.02
CA ALA A 396 37.09 -25.79 -13.69
C ALA A 396 36.05 -24.67 -13.54
N GLY A 397 34.94 -24.87 -12.81
CA GLY A 397 34.03 -23.75 -12.46
C GLY A 397 32.51 -23.97 -12.49
N LEU A 398 31.99 -25.19 -12.69
CA LEU A 398 30.54 -25.44 -12.64
C LEU A 398 30.21 -26.87 -12.17
N ALA A 399 29.96 -27.02 -10.87
CA ALA A 399 29.38 -28.21 -10.25
C ALA A 399 28.61 -27.82 -8.98
N HIS A 400 27.30 -28.08 -8.93
CA HIS A 400 26.50 -27.94 -7.70
C HIS A 400 26.78 -29.11 -6.74
N HIS A 401 26.79 -28.84 -5.43
CA HIS A 401 25.86 -29.53 -4.52
C HIS A 401 25.73 -28.83 -3.16
N ASN A 402 24.49 -28.53 -2.76
CA ASN A 402 24.13 -28.36 -1.35
C ASN A 402 23.76 -29.74 -0.79
N ARG A 403 24.34 -30.15 0.34
CA ARG A 403 23.88 -31.35 1.06
C ARG A 403 24.13 -31.22 2.57
N PHE A 404 23.02 -31.01 3.30
CA PHE A 404 22.75 -31.36 4.71
C PHE A 404 23.93 -31.55 5.69
N GLY A 405 23.88 -30.77 6.79
CA GLY A 405 24.12 -31.30 8.14
C GLY A 405 25.44 -30.93 8.79
N ASN A 406 25.37 -29.99 9.75
CA ASN A 406 26.12 -29.84 11.02
C ASN A 406 25.83 -28.40 11.55
N LEU A 407 25.57 -28.10 12.83
CA LEU A 407 25.54 -28.88 14.08
C LEU A 407 26.85 -29.65 14.35
N ASP A 408 27.77 -29.23 15.21
CA ASP A 408 27.63 -28.47 16.47
C ASP A 408 28.35 -27.10 16.36
N ASP A 409 28.13 -26.06 17.19
CA ASP A 409 28.23 -25.93 18.66
C ASP A 409 29.69 -26.06 19.17
N ASP A 410 30.29 -24.93 19.56
CA ASP A 410 30.99 -24.74 20.84
C ASP A 410 31.47 -23.27 21.03
N ASP A 411 31.68 -22.92 22.31
CA ASP A 411 31.97 -21.64 22.97
C ASP A 411 32.77 -20.52 22.25
N ASP A 412 32.42 -19.26 22.58
CA ASP A 412 33.33 -18.39 23.35
C ASP A 412 32.58 -17.33 24.20
N GLU A 413 33.15 -16.93 25.34
CA GLU A 413 32.46 -16.25 26.47
C GLU A 413 32.09 -14.75 26.29
N GLY A 414 31.22 -14.22 27.17
CA GLY A 414 30.94 -12.77 27.22
C GLY A 414 30.02 -12.22 28.33
N GLY A 415 29.84 -12.91 29.47
CA GLY A 415 28.80 -12.55 30.45
C GLY A 415 29.18 -11.43 31.45
N TRP A 416 28.38 -10.35 31.51
CA TRP A 416 28.43 -9.34 32.59
C TRP A 416 27.02 -8.98 33.12
N TRP A 417 26.59 -9.67 34.19
CA TRP A 417 25.47 -9.26 35.03
C TRP A 417 25.84 -9.47 36.51
N THR A 418 26.11 -8.38 37.23
CA THR A 418 26.22 -8.39 38.70
C THR A 418 25.40 -7.26 39.30
N VAL A 419 24.27 -7.61 39.92
CA VAL A 419 23.43 -6.70 40.71
C VAL A 419 24.06 -6.53 42.09
N GLN A 420 24.12 -5.30 42.59
CA GLN A 420 24.25 -5.02 44.03
C GLN A 420 23.01 -4.30 44.56
N LYS A 421 22.89 -4.29 45.89
CA LYS A 421 21.65 -4.09 46.65
C LYS A 421 21.47 -2.65 47.12
#